data_AF-F5VG33-F1
#
_entry.id   AF-F5VG33-F1
#
_cell.length_a   1.000
_cell.length_b   1.000
_cell.length_c   1.000
_cell.angle_alpha   90.00
_cell.angle_beta   90.00
_cell.angle_gamma   90.00
#
_symmetry.space_group_name_H-M   'P 1'
#
loop_
_entity.id
_entity.type
_entity.pdbx_description
1 polymer ?
#
loop_
_entity_poly.entity_id
_entity_poly.type
_entity_poly.pdbx_seq_one_letter_code
_entity_poly.pdbx_strand_id
1 'polypeptide(L)'
;MALAGAGTPIAIQAALDGVKEISIFNLDDAQWAQAEKNVEIINRETDCKVTLHHLEDKEDFKKEIASSYIYCDATGVGMKPLEDMTLVEDPS
;
A
#
# COMPACT_ATOMS: atom_id res chain seq x y z
N MET A 1 1.81 1.02 -0.79
CA MET A 1 1.30 0.10 -1.84
C MET A 1 -0.20 -0.10 -1.67
N ALA A 2 -0.96 -0.36 -2.73
CA ALA A 2 -2.39 -0.67 -2.66
C ALA A 2 -2.63 -2.18 -2.59
N LEU A 3 -3.68 -2.63 -1.89
CA LEU A 3 -4.02 -4.06 -1.74
C LEU A 3 -4.96 -4.53 -2.84
N ALA A 4 -4.47 -4.50 -4.08
CA ALA A 4 -5.10 -5.18 -5.20
C ALA A 4 -4.44 -6.56 -5.43
N GLY A 5 -4.71 -7.18 -6.58
CA GLY A 5 -4.23 -8.54 -6.92
C GLY A 5 -2.72 -8.75 -6.75
N ALA A 6 -1.89 -7.76 -7.10
CA ALA A 6 -0.44 -7.84 -6.91
C ALA A 6 0.01 -7.40 -5.50
N GLY A 7 -0.65 -6.40 -4.91
CA GLY A 7 -0.22 -5.83 -3.63
C GLY A 7 -0.40 -6.76 -2.44
N THR A 8 -1.45 -7.60 -2.46
CA THR A 8 -1.73 -8.56 -1.37
C THR A 8 -0.61 -9.59 -1.17
N PRO A 9 -0.19 -10.36 -2.19
CA PRO A 9 0.90 -11.31 -2.01
C PRO A 9 2.24 -10.64 -1.68
N ILE A 10 2.50 -9.43 -2.19
CA ILE A 10 3.69 -8.65 -1.84
C ILE A 10 3.67 -8.30 -0.34
N ALA A 11 2.57 -7.76 0.16
CA ALA A 11 2.45 -7.35 1.57
C ALA A 11 2.56 -8.55 2.53
N ILE A 12 1.91 -9.68 2.19
CA ILE A 12 1.97 -10.90 3.00
C ILE A 12 3.40 -11.44 3.04
N GLN A 13 4.07 -11.57 1.88
CA GLN A 13 5.42 -12.12 1.86
C GLN A 13 6.42 -11.18 2.53
N ALA A 14 6.30 -9.86 2.33
CA ALA A 14 7.13 -8.88 3.02
C ALA A 14 7.02 -9.00 4.55
N ALA A 15 5.81 -9.18 5.07
CA ALA A 15 5.58 -9.38 6.50
C ALA A 15 6.20 -10.70 6.99
N LEU A 16 6.04 -11.80 6.24
CA LEU A 16 6.66 -13.10 6.57
C LEU A 16 8.19 -13.07 6.52
N ASP A 17 8.77 -12.26 5.63
CA ASP A 17 10.21 -12.09 5.48
C ASP A 17 10.82 -11.15 6.56
N GLY A 18 10.00 -10.62 7.46
CA GLY A 18 10.46 -9.84 8.62
C GLY A 18 10.53 -8.33 8.39
N VAL A 19 9.78 -7.80 7.42
CA VAL A 19 9.54 -6.35 7.36
C VAL A 19 8.86 -5.89 8.65
N LYS A 20 9.36 -4.79 9.24
CA LYS A 20 8.89 -4.29 10.53
C LYS A 20 7.53 -3.58 10.44
N GLU A 21 7.35 -2.78 9.39
CA GLU A 21 6.16 -1.94 9.23
C GLU A 21 5.82 -1.78 7.75
N ILE A 22 4.52 -1.83 7.41
CA ILE A 22 3.99 -1.64 6.07
C ILE A 22 2.80 -0.67 6.13
N SER A 23 2.92 0.45 5.43
CA SER A 23 1.83 1.41 5.25
C SER A 23 1.14 1.18 3.90
N ILE A 24 -0.13 0.77 3.97
CA ILE A 24 -0.95 0.43 2.81
C ILE A 24 -1.88 1.60 2.49
N PHE A 25 -1.93 1.98 1.23
CA PHE A 25 -2.78 3.06 0.73
C PHE A 25 -3.70 2.50 -0.34
N ASN A 26 -5.01 2.55 -0.10
CA ASN A 26 -6.02 2.07 -1.04
C ASN A 26 -7.06 3.16 -1.28
N LEU A 27 -7.69 3.16 -2.46
CA LEU A 27 -8.88 3.99 -2.68
C LEU A 27 -10.02 3.48 -1.81
N ASP A 28 -10.92 4.38 -1.41
CA ASP A 28 -12.18 4.00 -0.77
C ASP A 28 -13.17 3.45 -1.80
N ASP A 29 -12.92 2.21 -2.22
CA ASP A 29 -13.67 1.51 -3.25
C ASP A 29 -14.14 0.12 -2.78
N ALA A 30 -14.65 -0.68 -3.72
CA ALA A 30 -15.17 -2.02 -3.42
C ALA A 30 -14.11 -2.98 -2.81
N GLN A 31 -12.82 -2.66 -2.89
CA GLN A 31 -11.73 -3.45 -2.32
C GLN A 31 -11.37 -3.05 -0.89
N TRP A 32 -11.88 -1.93 -0.36
CA TRP A 32 -11.54 -1.43 0.98
C TRP A 32 -11.76 -2.48 2.08
N ALA A 33 -12.96 -3.09 2.11
CA ALA A 33 -13.29 -4.11 3.11
C ALA A 33 -12.41 -5.37 3.01
N GLN A 34 -11.85 -5.65 1.82
CA GLN A 34 -10.89 -6.74 1.66
C GLN A 34 -9.50 -6.32 2.14
N ALA A 35 -9.10 -5.07 1.89
CA ALA A 35 -7.87 -4.50 2.41
C ALA A 35 -7.84 -4.52 3.95
N GLU A 36 -8.93 -4.12 4.61
CA GLU A 36 -9.06 -4.19 6.07
C GLU A 36 -8.84 -5.60 6.62
N LYS A 37 -9.47 -6.62 6.01
CA LYS A 37 -9.28 -8.02 6.40
C LYS A 37 -7.84 -8.48 6.24
N ASN A 38 -7.20 -8.11 5.13
CA ASN A 38 -5.81 -8.48 4.87
C ASN A 38 -4.87 -7.83 5.90
N VAL A 39 -5.11 -6.57 6.26
CA VAL A 39 -4.36 -5.88 7.32
C VAL A 39 -4.55 -6.56 8.67
N GLU A 40 -5.78 -6.93 9.03
CA GLU A 40 -6.06 -7.67 10.26
C GLU A 40 -5.30 -9.01 10.28
N ILE A 41 -5.36 -9.77 9.19
CA ILE A 41 -4.67 -11.06 9.06
C ILE A 41 -3.16 -10.87 9.22
N ILE A 42 -2.54 -9.93 8.51
CA ILE A 42 -1.09 -9.76 8.59
C ILE A 42 -0.65 -9.35 10.00
N ASN A 43 -1.34 -8.41 10.65
CA ASN A 43 -1.04 -8.01 12.01
C ASN A 43 -1.25 -9.15 13.03
N ARG A 44 -2.19 -10.07 12.76
CA ARG A 44 -2.47 -11.20 13.67
C ARG A 44 -1.49 -12.35 13.49
N GLU A 45 -1.09 -12.63 12.26
CA GLU A 45 -0.32 -13.83 11.91
C GLU A 45 1.20 -13.55 11.77
N THR A 46 1.65 -12.30 11.89
CA THR A 46 3.06 -11.90 11.77
C THR A 46 3.45 -10.84 12.79
N ASP A 47 4.76 -10.63 12.98
CA ASP A 47 5.28 -9.54 13.82
C ASP A 47 5.36 -8.18 13.08
N CYS A 48 4.86 -8.12 11.84
CA CYS A 48 4.84 -6.89 11.05
C CYS A 48 3.66 -6.00 11.45
N LYS A 49 3.93 -4.73 11.74
CA LYS A 49 2.88 -3.73 11.94
C LYS A 49 2.35 -3.25 10.60
N VAL A 50 1.07 -3.44 10.32
CA VAL A 50 0.46 -3.01 9.06
C VAL A 50 -0.67 -2.02 9.32
N THR A 51 -0.69 -0.91 8.59
CA THR A 51 -1.75 0.11 8.67
C THR A 51 -2.40 0.32 7.31
N LEU A 52 -3.71 0.61 7.30
CA LEU A 52 -4.47 0.96 6.11
C LEU A 52 -4.85 2.44 6.14
N HIS A 53 -4.59 3.11 5.02
CA HIS A 53 -4.82 4.54 4.83
C HIS A 53 -5.54 4.79 3.50
N HIS A 54 -6.22 5.94 3.40
CA HIS A 54 -6.88 6.38 2.18
C HIS A 54 -5.87 6.99 1.20
N LEU A 55 -5.86 6.54 -0.05
CA LEU A 55 -4.96 7.05 -1.09
C LEU A 55 -5.26 8.51 -1.49
N GLU A 56 -6.48 8.97 -1.17
CA GLU A 56 -6.95 10.33 -1.32
C GLU A 56 -6.28 11.30 -0.33
N ASP A 57 -5.80 10.81 0.82
CA ASP A 57 -5.04 11.62 1.79
C ASP A 57 -3.59 11.79 1.31
N LYS A 58 -3.38 12.84 0.50
CA LYS A 58 -2.07 13.15 -0.08
C LYS A 58 -1.04 13.59 0.96
N GLU A 59 -1.45 14.17 2.07
CA GLU A 59 -0.52 14.60 3.11
C GLU A 59 0.02 13.38 3.87
N ASP A 60 -0.85 12.45 4.26
CA ASP A 60 -0.44 11.21 4.90
C ASP A 60 0.37 10.33 3.95
N PHE A 61 -0.06 10.21 2.69
CA PHE A 61 0.69 9.47 1.67
C PHE A 61 2.12 9.98 1.50
N LYS A 62 2.28 11.31 1.39
CA LYS A 62 3.61 11.93 1.30
C LYS A 62 4.45 11.68 2.55
N LYS A 63 3.84 11.79 3.72
CA LYS A 63 4.52 11.57 5.01
C LYS A 63 5.00 10.14 5.17
N GLU A 64 4.17 9.15 4.84
CA GLU A 64 4.51 7.73 4.93
C GLU A 64 5.57 7.32 3.90
N ILE A 65 5.56 7.91 2.70
CA ILE A 65 6.67 7.73 1.74
C ILE A 65 7.97 8.29 2.33
N ALA A 66 7.95 9.50 2.89
CA ALA A 66 9.15 10.15 3.42
C ALA A 66 9.77 9.42 4.63
N SER A 67 8.96 8.67 5.39
CA SER A 67 9.42 7.83 6.50
C SER A 67 9.78 6.39 6.08
N SER A 68 9.46 6.00 4.85
CA SER A 68 9.65 4.64 4.34
C SER A 68 10.98 4.45 3.62
N TYR A 69 11.55 3.25 3.71
CA TYR A 69 12.76 2.87 2.97
C TYR A 69 12.46 2.49 1.51
N ILE A 70 11.26 2.00 1.23
CA ILE A 70 10.85 1.49 -0.08
C ILE A 70 9.42 1.95 -0.36
N TYR A 71 9.22 2.60 -1.51
CA TYR A 71 7.90 2.80 -2.10
C TYR A 71 7.66 1.74 -3.18
N CYS A 72 6.50 1.10 -3.12
CA CYS A 72 6.06 0.12 -4.11
C CYS A 72 4.66 0.50 -4.59
N ASP A 73 4.53 0.80 -5.87
CA ASP A 73 3.24 0.92 -6.55
C ASP A 73 2.81 -0.46 -7.02
N ALA A 74 1.64 -0.89 -6.54
CA ALA A 74 1.03 -2.16 -6.89
C ALA A 74 -0.35 -1.97 -7.56
N THR A 75 -0.60 -0.76 -8.09
CA THR A 75 -1.80 -0.40 -8.86
C THR A 75 -1.57 -0.60 -10.36
N GLY A 76 -2.57 -0.29 -11.17
CA GLY A 76 -2.43 -0.20 -12.62
C GLY A 76 -1.95 1.16 -13.13
N VAL A 77 -1.74 2.16 -12.25
CA VAL A 77 -1.25 3.48 -12.64
C VAL A 77 0.16 3.34 -13.23
N GLY A 78 0.44 4.03 -14.35
CA GLY A 78 1.67 3.85 -15.12
C GLY A 78 1.65 2.68 -16.11
N MET A 79 0.62 1.82 -16.09
CA MET A 79 0.37 0.82 -17.13
C MET A 79 -0.83 1.22 -18.00
N LYS A 80 -0.90 0.75 -19.25
CA LYS A 80 -2.05 1.01 -20.13
C LYS A 80 -3.39 0.64 -19.49
N PRO A 81 -4.43 1.51 -19.53
CA PRO A 81 -4.53 2.81 -20.23
C PRO A 81 -4.16 4.05 -19.38
N LEU A 82 -3.51 3.85 -18.24
CA LEU A 82 -3.13 4.88 -17.27
C LEU A 82 -1.63 5.24 -17.37
N GLU A 83 -1.02 5.05 -18.53
CA GLU A 83 0.43 5.22 -18.73
C GLU A 83 0.94 6.63 -18.45
N ASP A 84 0.09 7.65 -18.61
CA ASP A 84 0.43 9.06 -18.40
C ASP A 84 0.13 9.57 -16.98
N MET A 85 -0.32 8.68 -16.08
CA MET A 85 -0.64 9.03 -14.69
C MET A 85 0.46 8.56 -13.72
N THR A 86 0.64 9.29 -12.63
CA THR A 86 1.53 8.93 -11.52
C THR A 86 0.83 9.16 -10.19
N LEU A 87 1.11 8.30 -9.21
CA LEU A 87 0.66 8.50 -7.82
C LEU A 87 1.59 9.44 -7.04
N VAL A 88 2.85 9.54 -7.46
CA VAL A 88 3.85 10.44 -6.88
C VAL A 88 4.02 11.61 -7.84
N GLU A 89 3.31 12.69 -7.53
CA GLU A 89 3.29 13.92 -8.36
C GLU A 89 4.29 14.97 -7.86
N ASP A 90 4.81 14.83 -6.64
CA ASP A 90 5.78 15.76 -6.05
C ASP A 90 7.22 15.34 -6.40
N PRO A 91 7.98 16.17 -7.14
CA PRO A 91 9.37 15.88 -7.50
C PRO A 91 10.40 16.22 -6.41
N SER A 92 9.96 16.74 -5.25
CA SER A 92 10.82 17.33 -4.21
C SER A 92 11.26 16.35 -3.13
#